data_AF-A0A2P1ECH3-F1
#
_entry.id   AF-A0A2P1ECH3-F1
#
_cell.length_a   1.000
_cell.length_b   1.000
_cell.length_c   1.000
_cell.angle_alpha   90.00
_cell.angle_beta   90.00
_cell.angle_gamma   90.00
#
_symmetry.space_group_name_H-M   'P 1'
#
loop_
_entity.id
_entity.type
_entity.pdbx_description
1 polymer ?
#
loop_
_entity_poly.entity_id
_entity_poly.type
_entity_poly.pdbx_seq_one_letter_code
_entity_poly.pdbx_strand_id
1 'polypeptide(L)'
;FGEDPYLTGRLGVAFVKGIQGNDKKYLKAAACAKHYAVHSGPEGERHSFNAVVDQKDLRETYLPAFKELVQEAGVEAVMGAYNRTNGEPCCGS
;
A
#
# COMPACT_ATOMS: atom_id res chain seq x y z
N PHE A 1 5.59 6.03 4.45
CA PHE A 1 6.76 6.93 4.50
C PHE A 1 6.62 7.81 5.73
N GLY A 2 6.60 7.21 6.92
CA GLY A 2 6.02 7.83 8.12
C GLY A 2 4.53 7.52 8.27
N GLU A 3 3.86 8.29 9.13
CA GLU A 3 2.50 8.05 9.62
C GLU A 3 1.39 8.82 8.88
N ASP A 4 1.73 9.90 8.17
CA ASP A 4 0.75 10.74 7.49
C ASP A 4 0.27 10.10 6.16
N PRO A 5 -1.05 9.86 5.98
CA PRO A 5 -1.58 9.22 4.78
C PRO A 5 -1.36 10.02 3.51
N TYR A 6 -1.52 11.35 3.57
CA TYR A 6 -1.40 12.23 2.42
C TYR A 6 0.05 12.31 1.92
N LEU A 7 1.00 12.61 2.81
CA LEU A 7 2.42 12.66 2.50
C LEU A 7 2.92 11.30 1.99
N THR A 8 2.50 10.21 2.63
CA THR A 8 2.85 8.86 2.16
C THR A 8 2.31 8.59 0.75
N GLY A 9 1.09 9.01 0.45
CA GLY A 9 0.49 8.94 -0.89
C GLY A 9 1.30 9.73 -1.93
N ARG A 10 1.58 11.02 -1.67
CA ARG A 10 2.35 11.88 -2.59
C ARG A 10 3.75 11.35 -2.87
N LEU A 11 4.46 10.91 -1.83
CA LEU A 11 5.79 10.30 -1.97
C LEU A 11 5.71 8.99 -2.76
N GLY A 12 4.69 8.17 -2.48
CA GLY A 12 4.44 6.94 -3.21
C GLY A 12 4.18 7.18 -4.70
N VAL A 13 3.36 8.16 -5.06
CA VAL A 13 3.06 8.48 -6.47
C VAL A 13 4.34 8.87 -7.22
N ALA A 14 5.16 9.74 -6.63
CA ALA A 14 6.43 10.14 -7.21
C ALA A 14 7.37 8.92 -7.36
N PHE A 15 7.41 8.05 -6.36
CA PHE A 15 8.23 6.84 -6.36
C PHE A 15 7.82 5.86 -7.46
N VAL A 16 6.53 5.56 -7.60
CA VAL A 16 6.00 4.67 -8.64
C VAL A 16 6.28 5.22 -10.04
N LYS A 17 6.01 6.50 -10.29
CA LYS A 17 6.32 7.15 -11.58
C LYS A 17 7.82 7.10 -11.89
N GLY A 18 8.68 7.31 -10.89
CA GLY A 18 10.12 7.22 -11.04
C GLY A 18 10.63 5.81 -11.40
N ILE A 19 10.07 4.78 -10.77
CA ILE A 19 10.40 3.37 -11.07
C ILE A 19 9.89 2.96 -12.45
N GLN A 20 8.62 3.28 -12.75
CA GLN A 20 7.95 2.86 -13.98
C GLN A 20 8.42 3.64 -15.21
N GLY A 21 8.92 4.86 -15.01
CA GLY A 21 9.37 5.72 -16.10
C GLY A 21 8.20 6.27 -16.93
N ASN A 22 8.55 6.89 -18.05
CA ASN A 22 7.64 7.73 -18.84
C ASN A 22 7.50 7.26 -20.30
N ASP A 23 8.02 6.07 -20.63
CA ASP A 23 7.89 5.52 -21.98
C ASP A 23 6.46 5.04 -22.21
N LYS A 24 5.92 5.28 -23.41
CA LYS A 24 4.52 5.02 -23.74
C LYS A 24 4.20 3.53 -23.89
N LYS A 25 5.20 2.68 -24.06
CA LYS A 25 5.05 1.26 -24.39
C LYS A 25 5.70 0.36 -23.34
N TYR A 26 6.83 0.75 -22.79
CA TYR A 26 7.60 -0.09 -21.88
C TYR A 26 7.76 0.55 -20.51
N LEU A 27 7.58 -0.25 -19.46
CA LEU A 27 7.99 0.16 -18.12
C LEU A 27 9.51 0.07 -18.02
N LYS A 28 10.13 1.08 -17.38
CA LYS A 28 11.55 0.99 -16.98
C LYS A 28 11.75 -0.13 -15.97
N ALA A 29 10.84 -0.26 -15.01
CA ALA A 29 10.66 -1.40 -14.12
C ALA A 29 9.22 -1.40 -13.60
N ALA A 30 8.67 -2.57 -13.26
CA ALA A 30 7.35 -2.67 -12.64
C ALA A 30 7.42 -2.32 -11.15
N ALA A 31 6.68 -1.30 -10.71
CA ALA A 31 6.56 -1.00 -9.29
C ALA A 31 5.51 -1.91 -8.64
N CYS A 32 5.74 -2.28 -7.37
CA CYS A 32 4.82 -3.10 -6.60
C CYS A 32 4.49 -2.40 -5.27
N ALA A 33 3.24 -1.99 -5.09
CA ALA A 33 2.75 -1.41 -3.85
C ALA A 33 2.61 -2.50 -2.78
N LYS A 34 3.14 -2.25 -1.58
CA LYS A 34 3.12 -3.23 -0.48
C LYS A 34 3.15 -2.56 0.89
N HIS A 35 2.66 -3.19 1.96
CA HIS A 35 1.97 -4.48 1.99
C HIS A 35 0.47 -4.24 2.18
N TYR A 36 -0.36 -4.77 1.27
CA TYR A 36 -1.80 -4.53 1.26
C TYR A 36 -2.54 -5.56 2.14
N ALA A 37 -3.16 -5.20 3.27
CA ALA A 37 -3.20 -3.89 3.88
C ALA A 37 -3.00 -3.94 5.41
N VAL A 38 -2.90 -2.75 6.01
CA VAL A 38 -2.81 -2.55 7.47
C VAL A 38 -1.60 -3.26 8.11
N HIS A 39 -0.51 -3.40 7.34
CA HIS A 39 0.71 -4.06 7.81
C HIS A 39 1.61 -3.18 8.71
N SER A 40 1.21 -1.94 8.96
CA SER A 40 2.01 -1.02 9.77
C SER A 40 2.16 -1.52 11.21
N GLY A 41 1.10 -2.07 11.80
CA GLY A 41 1.09 -2.74 13.13
C GLY A 41 1.74 -1.93 14.26
N PRO A 42 1.81 -2.51 15.47
CA PRO A 42 2.91 -2.20 16.37
C PRO A 42 4.20 -2.71 15.74
N GLU A 43 5.18 -1.82 15.53
CA GLU A 43 6.41 -2.13 14.77
C GLU A 43 7.14 -3.39 15.29
N GLY A 44 7.11 -3.64 16.62
CA GLY A 44 7.73 -4.81 17.24
C GLY A 44 7.03 -6.15 16.95
N GLU A 45 5.76 -6.12 16.58
CA GLU A 45 4.93 -7.32 16.36
C GLU A 45 4.45 -7.44 14.90
N ARG A 46 4.90 -6.55 14.01
CA ARG A 46 4.35 -6.42 12.65
C ARG A 46 4.40 -7.71 11.82
N HIS A 47 5.27 -8.66 12.18
CA HIS A 47 5.46 -9.92 11.47
C HIS A 47 4.57 -11.07 11.97
N SER A 48 3.85 -10.90 13.08
CA SER A 48 3.04 -11.97 13.69
C SER A 48 1.62 -11.54 14.07
N PHE A 49 1.33 -10.24 14.13
CA PHE A 49 0.01 -9.75 14.51
C PHE A 49 -1.06 -9.96 13.42
N ASN A 50 -2.33 -9.91 13.84
CA ASN A 50 -3.48 -9.70 12.95
C ASN A 50 -4.07 -8.32 13.24
N ALA A 51 -4.44 -7.58 12.20
CA ALA A 51 -4.99 -6.25 12.31
C ALA A 51 -6.50 -6.29 12.58
N VAL A 52 -6.96 -5.51 13.56
CA VAL A 52 -8.36 -5.20 13.79
C VAL A 52 -8.52 -3.69 13.74
N VAL A 53 -9.24 -3.21 12.74
CA VAL A 53 -9.42 -1.77 12.49
C VAL A 53 -10.85 -1.48 12.07
N ASP A 54 -11.37 -0.33 12.47
CA ASP A 54 -12.68 0.10 12.00
C ASP A 54 -12.65 0.54 10.53
N GLN A 55 -13.83 0.74 9.95
CA GLN A 55 -13.93 1.16 8.54
C GLN A 55 -13.41 2.58 8.32
N LYS A 56 -13.43 3.44 9.34
CA LYS A 56 -12.99 4.83 9.21
C LYS A 56 -11.47 4.84 9.05
N ASP A 57 -10.74 4.24 9.97
CA ASP A 57 -9.27 4.13 9.93
C ASP A 57 -8.80 3.42 8.67
N LEU A 58 -9.50 2.35 8.27
CA LEU A 58 -9.19 1.65 7.03
C LEU A 58 -9.27 2.59 5.81
N ARG A 59 -10.32 3.42 5.71
CA ARG A 59 -10.58 4.28 4.54
C ARG A 59 -9.84 5.61 4.58
N GLU A 60 -9.61 6.16 5.77
CA GLU A 60 -9.04 7.49 5.98
C GLU A 60 -7.54 7.46 6.29
N THR A 61 -7.00 6.33 6.78
CA THR A 61 -5.58 6.24 7.20
C THR A 61 -4.79 5.20 6.42
N TYR A 62 -5.27 3.96 6.32
CA TYR A 62 -4.44 2.87 5.77
C TYR A 62 -4.50 2.73 4.24
N LEU A 63 -5.70 2.86 3.66
CA LEU A 63 -5.91 2.68 2.21
C LEU A 63 -5.65 3.91 1.31
N PRO A 64 -5.67 5.18 1.77
CA PRO A 64 -5.49 6.34 0.88
C PRO A 64 -4.25 6.26 0.01
N ALA A 65 -3.09 5.90 0.57
CA ALA A 65 -1.85 5.80 -0.19
C ALA A 65 -1.97 4.76 -1.32
N PHE A 66 -2.50 3.57 -1.05
CA PHE A 66 -2.71 2.55 -2.08
C PHE A 66 -3.68 3.01 -3.17
N LYS A 67 -4.75 3.74 -2.80
CA LYS A 67 -5.69 4.32 -3.75
C LYS A 67 -4.98 5.30 -4.69
N GLU A 68 -4.13 6.18 -4.18
CA GLU A 68 -3.34 7.11 -5.00
C GLU A 68 -2.35 6.37 -5.92
N LEU A 69 -1.67 5.34 -5.41
CA LEU A 69 -0.75 4.54 -6.22
C LEU A 69 -1.45 3.85 -7.39
N VAL A 70 -2.65 3.31 -7.17
CA VAL A 70 -3.43 2.63 -8.22
C VAL A 70 -4.05 3.64 -9.19
N GLN A 71 -4.70 4.68 -8.68
CA GLN A 71 -5.51 5.59 -9.50
C GLN A 71 -4.72 6.70 -10.18
N GLU A 72 -3.69 7.26 -9.52
CA GLU A 72 -2.90 8.38 -10.06
C GLU A 72 -1.55 7.92 -10.64
N ALA A 73 -0.87 6.98 -9.98
CA ALA A 73 0.45 6.54 -10.43
C ALA A 73 0.41 5.35 -11.40
N GLY A 74 -0.69 4.60 -11.44
CA GLY A 74 -0.81 3.40 -12.26
C GLY A 74 0.20 2.33 -11.86
N VAL A 75 0.31 2.04 -10.56
CA VAL A 75 1.23 1.00 -10.06
C VAL A 75 0.91 -0.36 -10.69
N GLU A 76 1.94 -1.04 -11.18
CA GLU A 76 1.79 -2.28 -11.94
C GLU A 76 1.30 -3.45 -11.08
N ALA A 77 1.76 -3.55 -9.84
CA ALA A 77 1.42 -4.66 -8.96
C ALA A 77 1.08 -4.22 -7.53
N VAL A 78 0.33 -5.08 -6.84
CA VAL A 78 0.06 -4.96 -5.40
C VAL A 78 0.43 -6.29 -4.73
N MET A 79 1.16 -6.20 -3.62
CA MET A 79 1.56 -7.37 -2.81
C MET A 79 0.78 -7.36 -1.50
N GLY A 80 0.12 -8.48 -1.22
CA GLY A 80 -0.63 -8.70 0.02
C GLY A 80 0.26 -8.69 1.27
N ALA A 81 -0.34 -8.35 2.40
CA ALA A 81 0.31 -8.40 3.71
C ALA A 81 0.27 -9.79 4.33
N TYR A 82 1.18 -10.04 5.28
CA TYR A 82 1.22 -11.31 6.02
C TYR A 82 0.04 -11.48 6.97
N ASN A 83 -0.42 -10.38 7.58
CA ASN A 83 -1.46 -10.40 8.60
C ASN A 83 -2.84 -10.70 8.02
N ARG A 84 -3.76 -11.17 8.87
CA ARG A 84 -5.19 -11.00 8.61
C ARG A 84 -5.59 -9.56 8.90
N THR A 85 -6.60 -9.06 8.18
CA THR A 85 -7.27 -7.79 8.49
C THR A 85 -8.74 -8.08 8.74
N ASN A 86 -9.23 -7.77 9.94
CA ASN A 86 -10.61 -8.02 10.35
C ASN A 86 -11.08 -9.48 10.14
N GLY A 87 -10.19 -10.43 10.42
CA GLY A 87 -10.45 -11.87 10.31
C GLY A 87 -10.04 -12.52 8.98
N GLU A 88 -9.88 -11.73 7.92
CA GLU A 88 -9.59 -12.25 6.58
C GLU A 88 -8.08 -12.20 6.24
N PRO A 89 -7.48 -13.28 5.70
CA PRO A 89 -6.08 -13.26 5.24
C PRO A 89 -5.88 -12.29 4.07
N CYS A 90 -4.96 -11.33 4.18
CA CYS A 90 -4.78 -10.31 3.13
C CYS A 90 -4.36 -10.88 1.77
N CYS A 91 -3.65 -12.01 1.72
CA CYS A 91 -3.28 -12.69 0.47
C CYS A 91 -4.37 -13.63 -0.07
N GLY A 92 -5.52 -13.75 0.61
CA GLY A 92 -6.61 -14.65 0.24
C GLY A 92 -7.99 -13.97 0.17
N SER A 93 -8.04 -12.65 0.30
CA SER A 93 -9.26 -11.82 0.31
C SER A 93 -9.45 -11.04 -0.99
#